data_AF-A0ABD3BWS0-F1
#
_entry.id   AF-A0ABD3BWS0-F1
#
_cell.length_a   1.000
_cell.length_b   1.000
_cell.length_c   1.000
_cell.angle_alpha   90.00
_cell.angle_beta   90.00
_cell.angle_gamma   90.00
#
_symmetry.space_group_name_H-M   'P 1'
#
loop_
_entity.id
_entity.type
_entity.pdbx_description
1 polymer ?
#
loop_
_entity_poly.entity_id
_entity_poly.type
_entity_poly.pdbx_seq_one_letter_code
_entity_poly.pdbx_strand_id
1 'polypeptide(L)'
;MVAPLVTPPPVTPCTNRRTGIESVSEEQVAGGDGTVGWVLGCLGELNKQDRLPLPPTGIIPLGTGNDLSRSFGWGGSFPFNWKSAIKRTLDKITTGPIAHLDSWHVLISKPAGEELDIPYSLRTTEETPLDQDLETERELPEKVSCYQGVFYNYFNIGMDAQVAYGFHNLRNEKPYLAQGPIANKLIYSGYSCKQGWFFTPCSSDPGLRCSGQHIFIFYVVQEFEEHIEDIC
;
A
#
# COMPACT_ATOMS: atom_id res chain seq x y z
N MET A 1 -7.27 11.69 -28.51
CA MET A 1 -8.59 11.11 -28.19
C MET A 1 -8.75 11.22 -26.68
N VAL A 2 -9.70 12.01 -26.21
CA VAL A 2 -9.96 12.22 -24.78
C VAL A 2 -10.92 11.11 -24.35
N ALA A 3 -10.51 10.27 -23.40
CA ALA A 3 -11.37 9.24 -22.82
C ALA A 3 -12.57 9.91 -22.12
N PRO A 4 -13.79 9.34 -22.19
CA PRO A 4 -14.95 9.92 -21.53
C PRO A 4 -14.81 9.82 -20.02
N LEU A 5 -15.16 10.90 -19.30
CA LEU A 5 -15.33 10.88 -17.84
C LEU A 5 -16.44 9.87 -17.50
N VAL A 6 -16.06 8.72 -16.94
CA VAL A 6 -17.00 7.80 -16.30
C VAL A 6 -17.35 8.40 -14.94
N THR A 7 -18.61 8.79 -14.77
CA THR A 7 -19.12 9.23 -13.47
C THR A 7 -19.19 8.03 -12.52
N PRO A 8 -18.68 8.13 -11.27
CA PRO A 8 -18.79 7.04 -10.32
C PRO A 8 -20.26 6.70 -10.03
N PRO A 9 -20.61 5.42 -9.78
CA PRO A 9 -21.96 5.04 -9.40
C PRO A 9 -22.36 5.69 -8.07
N PRO A 10 -23.67 5.85 -7.81
CA PRO A 10 -24.15 6.47 -6.57
C PRO A 10 -23.77 5.62 -5.35
N VAL A 11 -23.18 6.28 -4.35
CA VAL A 11 -22.86 5.70 -3.04
C VAL A 11 -24.16 5.20 -2.39
N THR A 12 -24.26 3.89 -2.16
CA THR A 12 -25.44 3.29 -1.52
C THR A 12 -25.35 3.51 -0.01
N PRO A 13 -26.33 4.15 0.65
CA PRO A 13 -26.31 4.28 2.09
C PRO A 13 -26.46 2.89 2.73
N CYS A 14 -25.65 2.59 3.75
CA CYS A 14 -25.83 1.46 4.65
C CYS A 14 -27.21 1.55 5.32
N THR A 15 -28.24 1.04 4.67
CA THR A 15 -29.54 0.83 5.29
C THR A 15 -29.48 -0.52 5.99
N ASN A 16 -29.33 -0.44 7.31
CA ASN A 16 -29.53 -1.53 8.24
C ASN A 16 -31.00 -1.98 8.16
N ARG A 17 -31.36 -2.76 7.13
CA ARG A 17 -32.71 -3.26 6.91
C ARG A 17 -32.70 -4.76 7.11
N ARG A 18 -33.15 -5.16 8.31
CA ARG A 18 -33.49 -6.54 8.68
C ARG A 18 -34.53 -7.11 7.70
N THR A 19 -34.06 -7.73 6.62
CA THR A 19 -34.84 -8.67 5.80
C THR A 19 -33.90 -9.70 5.15
N GLY A 20 -33.64 -10.80 5.86
CA GLY A 20 -33.58 -12.14 5.27
C GLY A 20 -32.46 -12.54 4.28
N ILE A 21 -31.36 -11.80 4.15
CA ILE A 21 -30.17 -12.21 3.37
C ILE A 21 -28.93 -11.86 4.21
N GLU A 22 -27.92 -12.74 4.19
CA GLU A 22 -26.72 -12.75 5.04
C GLU A 22 -26.27 -11.37 5.52
N SER A 23 -26.25 -11.18 6.84
CA SER A 23 -25.69 -9.98 7.46
C SER A 23 -24.18 -9.96 7.19
N VAL A 24 -23.76 -9.22 6.16
CA VAL A 24 -22.35 -8.92 5.95
C VAL A 24 -21.87 -8.14 7.16
N SER A 25 -21.09 -8.80 8.02
CA SER A 25 -20.50 -8.20 9.21
C SER A 25 -19.39 -7.24 8.79
N GLU A 26 -19.43 -5.99 9.24
CA GLU A 26 -18.31 -5.06 9.06
C GLU A 26 -17.06 -5.58 9.79
N GLU A 27 -15.92 -5.57 9.10
CA GLU A 27 -14.64 -5.95 9.68
C GLU A 27 -13.87 -4.72 10.15
N GLN A 28 -13.20 -4.81 11.30
CA GLN A 28 -12.46 -3.69 11.89
C GLN A 28 -11.00 -4.08 12.10
N VAL A 29 -10.09 -3.38 11.43
CA VAL A 29 -8.66 -3.64 11.49
C VAL A 29 -7.98 -2.59 12.36
N ALA A 30 -7.42 -3.05 13.49
CA ALA A 30 -6.69 -2.20 14.42
C ALA A 30 -5.19 -2.36 14.23
N GLY A 31 -4.54 -1.36 13.63
CA GLY A 31 -3.12 -1.46 13.28
C GLY A 31 -2.58 -0.24 12.55
N GLY A 32 -1.41 -0.41 11.93
CA GLY A 32 -0.87 0.54 10.95
C GLY A 32 -1.07 0.03 9.52
N ASP A 33 -0.57 0.77 8.53
CA ASP A 33 -0.78 0.48 7.11
C ASP A 33 -0.31 -0.93 6.70
N GLY A 34 0.76 -1.46 7.30
CA GLY A 34 1.21 -2.82 7.05
C GLY A 34 0.25 -3.91 7.55
N THR A 35 -0.44 -3.68 8.67
CA THR A 35 -1.47 -4.59 9.18
C THR A 35 -2.71 -4.54 8.32
N VAL A 36 -3.13 -3.33 7.92
CA VAL A 36 -4.26 -3.12 7.02
C VAL A 36 -4.00 -3.80 5.68
N GLY A 37 -2.86 -3.54 5.05
CA GLY A 37 -2.50 -4.16 3.77
C GLY A 37 -2.43 -5.69 3.82
N TRP A 38 -2.05 -6.28 4.97
CA TRP A 38 -2.09 -7.72 5.14
C TRP A 38 -3.53 -8.28 5.16
N VAL A 39 -4.44 -7.62 5.89
CA VAL A 39 -5.87 -8.03 5.92
C VAL A 39 -6.52 -7.86 4.56
N LEU A 40 -6.30 -6.71 3.91
CA LEU A 40 -6.79 -6.44 2.55
C LEU A 40 -6.26 -7.51 1.56
N GLY A 41 -4.97 -7.85 1.64
CA GLY A 41 -4.41 -8.95 0.86
C GLY A 41 -5.11 -10.29 1.10
N CYS A 42 -5.53 -10.59 2.34
CA CYS A 42 -6.34 -11.79 2.62
C CYS A 42 -7.73 -11.71 2.00
N LEU A 43 -8.38 -10.54 2.01
CA LEU A 43 -9.68 -10.32 1.36
C LEU A 43 -9.57 -10.46 -0.16
N GLY A 44 -8.52 -9.94 -0.77
CA GLY A 44 -8.22 -10.13 -2.19
C GLY A 44 -8.07 -11.60 -2.57
N GLU A 45 -7.39 -12.43 -1.75
CA GLU A 45 -7.30 -13.88 -1.99
C GLU A 45 -8.64 -14.61 -1.86
N LEU A 46 -9.51 -14.16 -0.94
CA LEU A 46 -10.87 -14.70 -0.82
C LEU A 46 -11.72 -14.33 -2.05
N ASN A 47 -11.56 -13.11 -2.56
CA ASN A 47 -12.24 -12.68 -3.77
C ASN A 47 -11.85 -13.52 -4.98
N LYS A 48 -10.55 -13.79 -5.14
CA LYS A 48 -10.02 -14.69 -6.20
C LYS A 48 -10.56 -16.13 -6.11
N GLN A 49 -11.05 -16.53 -4.95
CA GLN A 49 -11.69 -17.83 -4.71
C GLN A 49 -13.23 -17.77 -4.84
N ASP A 50 -13.77 -16.69 -5.41
CA ASP A 50 -15.20 -16.42 -5.56
C ASP A 50 -15.97 -16.46 -4.23
N ARG A 51 -15.31 -16.12 -3.11
CA ARG A 51 -15.92 -16.11 -1.76
C ARG A 51 -16.51 -14.75 -1.42
N LEU A 52 -17.60 -14.43 -2.09
CA LEU A 52 -18.39 -13.22 -1.86
C LEU A 52 -19.57 -13.47 -0.90
N PRO A 53 -20.11 -12.42 -0.24
CA PRO A 53 -19.65 -11.03 -0.26
C PRO A 53 -18.46 -10.78 0.68
N LEU A 54 -17.56 -9.86 0.28
CA LEU A 54 -16.48 -9.40 1.16
C LEU A 54 -17.04 -8.41 2.20
N PRO A 55 -16.59 -8.49 3.47
CA PRO A 55 -16.99 -7.52 4.48
C PRO A 55 -16.36 -6.14 4.23
N PRO A 56 -17.13 -5.05 4.31
CA PRO A 56 -16.55 -3.71 4.33
C PRO A 56 -15.56 -3.57 5.50
N THR A 57 -14.41 -2.96 5.23
CA THR A 57 -13.31 -2.88 6.19
C THR A 57 -13.13 -1.47 6.76
N GLY A 58 -13.19 -1.35 8.08
CA GLY A 58 -12.91 -0.12 8.84
C GLY A 58 -11.51 -0.11 9.46
N ILE A 59 -10.78 1.02 9.39
CA ILE A 59 -9.42 1.12 9.95
C ILE A 59 -9.43 1.86 11.29
N ILE A 60 -8.84 1.25 12.31
CA ILE A 60 -8.52 1.86 13.60
C ILE A 60 -7.01 2.20 13.61
N PRO A 61 -6.62 3.50 13.54
CA PRO A 61 -5.24 3.94 13.34
C PRO A 61 -4.39 3.79 14.60
N LEU A 62 -3.77 2.62 14.77
CA LEU A 62 -2.85 2.32 15.89
C LEU A 62 -1.37 2.41 15.48
N GLY A 63 -1.07 2.58 14.19
CA GLY A 63 0.29 2.75 13.68
C GLY A 63 0.86 4.17 13.84
N THR A 64 2.01 4.41 13.20
CA THR A 64 2.69 5.73 13.18
C THR A 64 2.31 6.58 11.96
N GLY A 65 2.20 5.96 10.77
CA GLY A 65 1.84 6.62 9.50
C GLY A 65 0.33 6.78 9.35
N ASN A 66 -0.38 5.64 9.29
CA ASN A 66 -1.83 5.53 9.18
C ASN A 66 -2.36 6.36 8.01
N ASP A 67 -1.72 6.22 6.86
CA ASP A 67 -1.97 7.02 5.67
C ASP A 67 -3.34 6.69 5.08
N LEU A 68 -3.67 5.39 4.96
CA LEU A 68 -5.02 4.96 4.52
C LEU A 68 -6.10 5.54 5.44
N SER A 69 -5.90 5.44 6.75
CA SER A 69 -6.85 5.97 7.73
C SER A 69 -7.03 7.49 7.66
N ARG A 70 -6.01 8.23 7.21
CA ARG A 70 -6.12 9.68 6.96
C ARG A 70 -6.91 9.96 5.68
N SER A 71 -6.64 9.20 4.61
CA SER A 71 -7.32 9.35 3.32
C SER A 71 -8.82 9.13 3.42
N PHE A 72 -9.26 8.15 4.22
CA PHE A 72 -10.69 7.86 4.47
C PHE A 72 -11.29 8.65 5.65
N GLY A 73 -10.56 9.58 6.26
CA GLY A 73 -11.11 10.52 7.25
C GLY A 73 -11.31 9.98 8.67
N TRP A 74 -10.79 8.79 8.99
CA TRP A 74 -10.76 8.25 10.35
C TRP A 74 -9.65 8.85 11.23
N GLY A 75 -8.66 9.48 10.59
CA GLY A 75 -7.58 10.20 11.24
C GLY A 75 -6.30 9.36 11.37
N GLY A 76 -5.27 9.92 12.00
CA GLY A 76 -3.93 9.32 11.96
C GLY A 76 -3.35 8.88 13.31
N SER A 77 -4.00 9.19 14.43
CA SER A 77 -3.55 8.82 15.77
C SER A 77 -4.59 9.19 16.82
N PHE A 78 -4.56 8.53 17.97
CA PHE A 78 -5.43 8.89 19.09
C PHE A 78 -4.78 9.92 20.04
N PRO A 79 -5.45 11.05 20.35
CA PRO A 79 -5.01 12.00 21.38
C PRO A 79 -5.09 11.43 22.80
N PHE A 80 -4.59 12.17 23.80
CA PHE A 80 -4.60 11.78 25.23
C PHE A 80 -5.98 11.35 25.76
N ASN A 81 -7.08 11.91 25.24
CA ASN A 81 -8.44 11.44 25.50
C ASN A 81 -8.83 10.27 24.56
N TRP A 82 -7.99 9.22 24.55
CA TRP A 82 -8.05 8.13 23.59
C TRP A 82 -9.39 7.39 23.56
N LYS A 83 -10.06 7.22 24.71
CA LYS A 83 -11.38 6.55 24.78
C LYS A 83 -12.44 7.26 23.95
N SER A 84 -12.55 8.58 24.09
CA SER A 84 -13.51 9.39 23.33
C SER A 84 -13.15 9.43 21.85
N ALA A 85 -11.86 9.41 21.53
CA ALA A 85 -11.39 9.40 20.16
C ALA A 85 -11.66 8.05 19.47
N ILE A 86 -11.37 6.93 20.13
CA ILE A 86 -11.75 5.59 19.64
C ILE A 86 -13.26 5.49 19.46
N LYS A 87 -14.05 5.95 20.44
CA LYS A 87 -15.52 5.92 20.31
C LYS A 87 -15.98 6.67 19.05
N ARG A 88 -15.42 7.85 18.76
CA ARG A 88 -15.71 8.60 17.53
C ARG A 88 -15.26 7.86 16.27
N THR A 89 -14.11 7.20 16.30
CA THR A 89 -13.64 6.40 15.15
C THR A 89 -14.55 5.20 14.91
N LEU A 90 -14.95 4.47 15.96
CA LEU A 90 -15.90 3.36 15.86
C LEU A 90 -17.26 3.82 15.33
N ASP A 91 -17.76 4.96 15.83
CA ASP A 91 -19.00 5.57 15.35
C ASP A 91 -18.90 5.94 13.86
N LYS A 92 -17.77 6.52 13.43
CA LYS A 92 -17.49 6.78 12.02
C LYS A 92 -17.44 5.52 11.16
N ILE A 93 -16.82 4.45 11.64
CA ILE A 93 -16.76 3.18 10.89
C ILE A 93 -18.16 2.56 10.77
N THR A 94 -18.97 2.61 11.84
CA THR A 94 -20.30 1.96 11.88
C THR A 94 -21.37 2.75 11.11
N THR A 95 -21.19 4.07 10.96
CA THR A 95 -22.18 4.97 10.34
C THR A 95 -21.67 5.61 9.04
N GLY A 96 -20.42 5.31 8.68
CA GLY A 96 -19.76 5.83 7.49
C GLY A 96 -20.36 5.26 6.20
N PRO A 97 -20.28 6.01 5.09
CA PRO A 97 -20.61 5.46 3.79
C PRO A 97 -19.50 4.50 3.34
N ILE A 98 -19.91 3.40 2.73
CA ILE A 98 -18.97 2.52 2.03
C ILE A 98 -18.37 3.26 0.84
N ALA A 99 -17.05 3.20 0.71
CA ALA A 99 -16.24 3.72 -0.37
C ALA A 99 -15.39 2.59 -0.96
N HIS A 100 -15.16 2.64 -2.27
CA HIS A 100 -14.28 1.67 -2.94
C HIS A 100 -12.81 2.06 -2.74
N LEU A 101 -11.95 1.07 -2.53
CA LEU A 101 -10.50 1.24 -2.47
C LEU A 101 -9.86 0.67 -3.74
N ASP A 102 -9.14 1.51 -4.47
CA ASP A 102 -8.33 1.05 -5.59
C ASP A 102 -7.10 0.27 -5.09
N SER A 103 -6.73 -0.78 -5.83
CA SER A 103 -5.52 -1.58 -5.58
C SER A 103 -4.61 -1.58 -6.81
N TRP A 104 -3.29 -1.54 -6.58
CA TRP A 104 -2.28 -1.49 -7.64
C TRP A 104 -1.49 -2.78 -7.67
N HIS A 105 -1.49 -3.46 -8.81
CA HIS A 105 -0.70 -4.67 -9.03
C HIS A 105 0.67 -4.30 -9.62
N VAL A 106 1.72 -4.57 -8.87
CA VAL A 106 3.10 -4.23 -9.25
C VAL A 106 3.86 -5.49 -9.59
N LEU A 107 4.37 -5.57 -10.82
CA LEU A 107 5.22 -6.64 -11.33
C LEU A 107 6.65 -6.10 -11.52
N ILE A 108 7.60 -6.77 -10.90
CA ILE A 108 9.01 -6.39 -10.84
C ILE A 108 9.83 -7.51 -11.45
N SER A 109 10.69 -7.16 -12.39
CA SER A 109 11.61 -8.11 -13.00
C SER A 109 13.07 -7.70 -12.74
N LYS A 110 13.90 -8.70 -12.39
CA LYS A 110 15.33 -8.54 -12.14
C LYS A 110 16.11 -9.59 -12.95
N PRO A 111 17.28 -9.26 -13.53
CA PRO A 111 18.21 -10.26 -14.06
C PRO A 111 18.56 -11.31 -12.99
N ALA A 112 18.51 -12.60 -13.35
CA ALA A 112 18.80 -13.68 -12.43
C ALA A 112 20.27 -13.68 -11.97
N GLY A 113 20.52 -14.07 -10.72
CA GLY A 113 21.90 -14.24 -10.21
C GLY A 113 22.07 -13.90 -8.74
N GLU A 114 21.16 -13.12 -8.15
CA GLU A 114 21.19 -12.77 -6.73
C GLU A 114 19.86 -13.09 -6.06
N GLU A 115 19.94 -13.75 -4.92
CA GLU A 115 18.82 -13.96 -4.03
C GLU A 115 18.47 -12.63 -3.35
N LEU A 116 17.22 -12.19 -3.53
CA LEU A 116 16.70 -10.98 -2.92
C LEU A 116 15.83 -11.37 -1.73
N ASP A 117 16.09 -10.76 -0.57
CA ASP A 117 15.14 -10.81 0.54
C ASP A 117 13.91 -9.99 0.17
N ILE A 118 12.83 -10.67 -0.21
CA ILE A 118 11.60 -10.02 -0.65
C ILE A 118 10.72 -9.67 0.55
N PRO A 119 10.15 -8.46 0.59
CA PRO A 119 9.18 -8.11 1.63
C PRO A 119 7.92 -8.96 1.46
N TYR A 120 7.18 -9.18 2.55
CA TYR A 120 5.93 -9.97 2.57
C TYR A 120 4.86 -9.51 1.58
N SER A 121 4.90 -8.24 1.15
CA SER A 121 3.97 -7.68 0.17
C SER A 121 4.25 -8.16 -1.27
N LEU A 122 5.43 -8.73 -1.52
CA LEU A 122 5.83 -9.27 -2.82
C LEU A 122 5.97 -10.80 -2.73
N ARG A 123 5.62 -11.48 -3.83
CA ARG A 123 5.78 -12.92 -4.00
C ARG A 123 6.49 -13.19 -5.31
N THR A 124 7.32 -14.22 -5.36
CA THR A 124 7.90 -14.68 -6.62
C THR A 124 6.79 -15.16 -7.54
N THR A 125 6.85 -14.75 -8.81
CA THR A 125 5.91 -15.18 -9.83
C THR A 125 6.67 -15.72 -11.04
N GLU A 126 6.06 -16.68 -11.74
CA GLU A 126 6.54 -17.16 -13.04
C GLU A 126 6.00 -16.30 -14.19
N GLU A 127 5.11 -15.35 -13.89
CA GLU A 127 4.53 -14.44 -14.88
C GLU A 127 5.60 -13.49 -15.43
N THR A 128 5.88 -13.62 -16.72
CA THR A 128 6.69 -12.66 -17.49
C THR A 128 5.80 -11.53 -18.01
N PRO A 129 6.22 -10.25 -17.86
CA PRO A 129 5.46 -9.09 -18.33
C PRO A 129 5.51 -8.97 -19.87
N LEU A 130 4.85 -9.84 -20.61
CA LEU A 130 4.75 -9.76 -22.06
C LEU A 130 3.39 -10.28 -22.55
N ASP A 131 2.47 -9.34 -22.79
CA ASP A 131 1.40 -9.42 -23.82
C ASP A 131 0.86 -8.00 -24.19
N GLN A 132 1.71 -6.96 -24.13
CA GLN A 132 1.36 -5.63 -24.66
C GLN A 132 2.52 -5.05 -25.50
N ASP A 133 2.52 -5.39 -26.79
CA ASP A 133 2.92 -4.59 -27.97
C ASP A 133 3.98 -3.49 -27.83
N LEU A 134 5.13 -3.77 -27.20
CA LEU A 134 6.30 -2.91 -27.27
C LEU A 134 7.53 -3.71 -27.68
N GLU A 135 7.70 -3.86 -29.00
CA GLU A 135 8.97 -4.18 -29.65
C GLU A 135 10.01 -3.13 -29.23
N THR A 136 10.77 -3.40 -28.17
CA THR A 136 12.04 -2.73 -27.94
C THR A 136 13.12 -3.80 -28.00
N GLU A 137 13.88 -3.80 -29.10
CA GLU A 137 15.14 -4.53 -29.30
C GLU A 137 16.12 -4.22 -28.15
N ARG A 138 15.95 -4.91 -27.03
CA ARG A 138 16.97 -5.06 -26.00
C ARG A 138 17.01 -6.53 -25.70
N GLU A 139 18.15 -7.17 -25.95
CA GLU A 139 18.41 -8.57 -25.60
C GLU A 139 18.01 -8.78 -24.13
N LEU A 140 16.85 -9.40 -23.92
CA LEU A 140 16.38 -9.80 -22.60
C LEU A 140 17.40 -10.83 -22.06
N PRO A 141 17.95 -10.63 -20.86
CA PRO A 141 18.85 -11.63 -20.29
C PRO A 141 18.12 -12.97 -20.18
N GLU A 142 18.76 -14.06 -20.63
CA GLU A 142 18.16 -15.41 -20.78
C GLU A 142 17.50 -15.99 -19.51
N LYS A 143 17.71 -15.35 -18.35
CA LYS A 143 17.09 -15.73 -17.08
C LYS A 143 16.72 -14.48 -16.28
N VAL A 144 15.42 -14.25 -16.12
CA VAL A 144 14.84 -13.14 -15.35
C VAL A 144 14.05 -13.73 -14.18
N SER A 145 14.19 -13.15 -12.99
CA SER A 145 13.34 -13.45 -11.84
C SER A 145 12.25 -12.39 -11.74
N CYS A 146 10.99 -12.83 -11.65
CA CYS A 146 9.82 -11.95 -11.56
C CYS A 146 9.19 -12.00 -10.17
N TYR A 147 8.67 -10.86 -9.71
CA TYR A 147 8.03 -10.69 -8.41
C TYR A 147 6.78 -9.84 -8.56
N GLN A 148 5.71 -10.19 -7.88
CA GLN A 148 4.46 -9.45 -7.93
C GLN A 148 3.88 -9.16 -6.56
N GLY A 149 3.09 -8.11 -6.44
CA GLY A 149 2.36 -7.79 -5.23
C GLY A 149 1.32 -6.69 -5.42
N VAL A 150 0.45 -6.56 -4.41
CA VAL A 150 -0.64 -5.59 -4.39
C VAL A 150 -0.32 -4.46 -3.41
N PHE A 151 -0.57 -3.23 -3.83
CA PHE A 151 -0.31 -2.01 -3.06
C PHE A 151 -1.55 -1.12 -3.05
N TYR A 152 -1.82 -0.48 -1.91
CA TYR A 152 -3.06 0.31 -1.70
C TYR A 152 -2.80 1.80 -1.49
N ASN A 153 -1.54 2.23 -1.39
CA ASN A 153 -1.21 3.60 -1.01
C ASN A 153 -0.07 4.19 -1.85
N TYR A 154 1.13 3.64 -1.72
CA TYR A 154 2.28 4.07 -2.52
C TYR A 154 3.29 2.94 -2.70
N PHE A 155 4.02 3.04 -3.81
CA PHE A 155 5.21 2.25 -4.10
C PHE A 155 6.34 3.23 -4.44
N ASN A 156 7.44 3.18 -3.67
CA ASN A 156 8.53 4.16 -3.77
C ASN A 156 9.79 3.54 -4.37
N ILE A 157 10.49 4.29 -5.22
CA ILE A 157 11.81 3.96 -5.77
C ILE A 157 12.77 5.13 -5.52
N GLY A 158 14.06 4.84 -5.36
CA GLY A 158 15.11 5.85 -5.29
C GLY A 158 15.36 6.36 -3.87
N MET A 159 15.57 7.66 -3.72
CA MET A 159 16.02 8.27 -2.47
C MET A 159 15.05 8.05 -1.31
N ASP A 160 13.74 8.18 -1.58
CA ASP A 160 12.70 7.95 -0.56
C ASP A 160 12.69 6.50 -0.07
N ALA A 161 12.82 5.56 -1.00
CA ALA A 161 12.94 4.14 -0.65
C ALA A 161 14.19 3.87 0.20
N GLN A 162 15.32 4.52 -0.09
CA GLN A 162 16.54 4.40 0.70
C GLN A 162 16.39 4.95 2.12
N VAL A 163 15.73 6.09 2.28
CA VAL A 163 15.41 6.69 3.60
C VAL A 163 14.51 5.75 4.40
N ALA A 164 13.44 5.26 3.78
CA ALA A 164 12.50 4.33 4.41
C ALA A 164 13.19 3.01 4.81
N TYR A 165 14.04 2.46 3.94
CA TYR A 165 14.83 1.27 4.22
C TYR A 165 15.80 1.48 5.39
N GLY A 166 16.53 2.60 5.41
CA GLY A 166 17.44 2.93 6.52
C GLY A 166 16.72 3.07 7.86
N PHE A 167 15.53 3.69 7.85
CA PHE A 167 14.67 3.76 9.04
C PHE A 167 14.15 2.39 9.48
N HIS A 168 13.71 1.55 8.53
CA HIS A 168 13.25 0.19 8.81
C HIS A 168 14.35 -0.66 9.46
N ASN A 169 15.56 -0.65 8.89
CA ASN A 169 16.69 -1.39 9.45
C ASN A 169 17.04 -0.95 10.87
N LEU A 170 17.04 0.37 11.14
CA LEU A 170 17.25 0.89 12.49
C LEU A 170 16.17 0.40 13.47
N ARG A 171 14.90 0.34 13.03
CA ARG A 171 13.81 -0.16 13.86
C ARG A 171 13.99 -1.63 14.23
N ASN A 172 14.52 -2.43 13.31
CA ASN A 172 14.80 -3.85 13.54
C ASN A 172 16.02 -4.06 14.44
N GLU A 173 17.11 -3.30 14.22
CA GLU A 173 18.33 -3.40 15.03
C GLU A 173 18.17 -2.82 16.44
N LYS A 174 17.46 -1.70 16.58
CA LYS A 174 17.34 -0.92 17.82
C LYS A 174 15.89 -0.53 18.09
N PRO A 175 15.01 -1.51 18.38
CA PRO A 175 13.59 -1.25 18.59
C PRO A 175 13.34 -0.28 19.76
N TYR A 176 14.23 -0.23 20.76
CA TYR A 176 14.15 0.69 21.90
C TYR A 176 14.20 2.18 21.51
N LEU A 177 14.78 2.53 20.35
CA LEU A 177 14.78 3.91 19.85
C LEU A 177 13.47 4.28 19.15
N ALA A 178 12.72 3.28 18.70
CA ALA A 178 11.56 3.42 17.81
C ALA A 178 10.24 2.95 18.47
N GLN A 179 10.12 3.12 19.79
CA GLN A 179 8.96 2.64 20.56
C GLN A 179 7.72 3.54 20.50
N GLY A 180 7.82 4.72 19.87
CA GLY A 180 6.74 5.71 19.89
C GLY A 180 6.55 6.46 18.57
N PRO A 181 5.32 6.90 18.23
CA PRO A 181 5.05 7.61 16.98
C PRO A 181 5.87 8.90 16.80
N ILE A 182 6.11 9.64 17.89
CA ILE A 182 6.91 10.87 17.86
C ILE A 182 8.38 10.54 17.58
N ALA A 183 8.95 9.59 18.31
CA ALA A 183 10.32 9.13 18.10
C ALA A 183 10.53 8.63 16.67
N ASN A 184 9.59 7.83 16.16
CA ASN A 184 9.60 7.32 14.79
C ASN A 184 9.63 8.44 13.76
N LYS A 185 8.78 9.46 13.91
CA LYS A 185 8.76 10.63 13.01
C LYS A 185 10.05 11.43 13.06
N LEU A 186 10.61 11.65 14.26
CA LEU A 186 11.88 12.37 14.43
C LEU A 186 13.05 11.62 13.79
N ILE A 187 13.13 10.31 14.00
CA ILE A 187 14.17 9.47 13.41
C ILE A 187 14.04 9.48 11.88
N TYR A 188 12.84 9.26 11.35
CA TYR A 188 12.58 9.29 9.91
C TYR A 188 12.97 10.64 9.29
N SER A 189 12.61 11.75 9.95
CA SER A 189 13.03 13.09 9.54
C SER A 189 14.56 13.23 9.56
N GLY A 190 15.24 12.67 10.57
CA GLY A 190 16.70 12.66 10.64
C GLY A 190 17.36 11.89 9.49
N TYR A 191 16.82 10.75 9.08
CA TYR A 191 17.30 10.02 7.90
C TYR A 191 17.10 10.82 6.61
N SER A 192 15.94 11.46 6.47
CA SER A 192 15.61 12.32 5.32
C SER A 192 16.61 13.49 5.19
N CYS A 193 16.95 14.14 6.31
CA CYS A 193 17.94 15.22 6.33
C CYS A 193 19.36 14.74 5.98
N LYS A 194 19.76 13.55 6.45
CA LYS A 194 21.10 12.99 6.16
C LYS A 194 21.31 12.61 4.70
N GLN A 195 20.25 12.19 4.01
CA GLN A 195 20.32 11.83 2.58
C GLN A 195 20.30 13.04 1.64
N GLY A 196 20.24 14.26 2.19
CA GLY A 196 20.37 15.50 1.44
C GLY A 196 19.07 16.04 0.86
N TRP A 197 17.89 15.59 1.31
CA TRP A 197 16.59 16.12 0.84
C TRP A 197 16.47 17.65 0.93
N PHE A 198 17.16 18.26 1.91
CA PHE A 198 17.19 19.72 2.10
C PHE A 198 18.41 20.41 1.44
N PHE A 199 19.36 19.64 0.90
CA PHE A 199 20.63 20.15 0.35
C PHE A 199 21.11 19.34 -0.88
N THR A 200 20.20 18.82 -1.70
CA THR A 200 20.57 18.19 -2.97
C THR A 200 21.04 19.26 -3.95
N PRO A 201 22.29 19.20 -4.47
CA PRO A 201 22.64 20.00 -5.63
C PRO A 201 21.69 19.59 -6.77
N CYS A 202 21.08 20.56 -7.44
CA CYS A 202 20.34 20.31 -8.68
C CYS A 202 21.29 19.61 -9.66
N SER A 203 21.11 18.31 -9.84
CA SER A 203 21.79 17.55 -10.89
C SER A 203 20.83 17.43 -12.05
N SER A 204 21.27 17.87 -13.22
CA SER A 204 20.49 17.90 -14.46
C SER A 204 20.35 16.52 -15.13
N ASP A 205 20.85 15.46 -14.49
CA ASP A 205 20.87 14.11 -15.04
C ASP A 205 20.04 13.15 -14.16
N PRO A 206 18.81 12.78 -14.56
CA PRO A 206 17.95 11.86 -13.81
C PRO A 206 18.44 10.40 -13.84
N GLY A 207 19.48 10.08 -14.63
CA GLY A 207 20.00 8.71 -14.79
C GLY A 207 20.85 8.16 -13.63
N LEU A 208 21.22 8.98 -12.63
CA LEU A 208 22.34 8.67 -11.74
C LEU A 208 22.03 8.86 -10.24
N ARG A 209 21.06 8.09 -9.71
CA ARG A 209 21.02 7.72 -8.27
C ARG A 209 20.51 6.32 -7.96
N CYS A 210 20.16 5.51 -8.97
CA CYS A 210 20.12 4.07 -8.74
C CYS A 210 21.58 3.58 -8.79
N SER A 211 22.10 3.07 -7.68
CA SER A 211 23.44 2.45 -7.64
C SER A 211 23.55 1.50 -8.83
N GLY A 212 24.50 1.74 -9.73
CA GLY A 212 24.61 1.12 -11.05
C GLY A 212 24.99 -0.36 -11.04
N GLN A 213 24.45 -1.16 -10.11
CA GLN A 213 24.72 -2.60 -10.00
C GLN A 213 23.50 -3.47 -10.30
N HIS A 214 22.27 -2.97 -10.23
CA HIS A 214 21.07 -3.77 -10.56
C HIS A 214 20.04 -2.95 -11.34
N ILE A 215 19.84 -3.32 -12.61
CA ILE A 215 18.75 -2.81 -13.43
C ILE A 215 17.50 -3.62 -13.07
N PHE A 216 16.50 -2.95 -12.52
CA PHE A 216 15.17 -3.51 -12.32
C PHE A 216 14.22 -2.90 -13.35
N ILE A 217 13.41 -3.73 -14.00
CA ILE A 217 12.35 -3.27 -14.89
C ILE A 217 11.02 -3.48 -14.16
N PHE A 218 10.27 -2.38 -14.02
CA PHE A 218 9.01 -2.34 -13.30
C PHE A 218 7.85 -2.19 -14.27
N TYR A 219 6.81 -2.99 -14.07
CA TYR A 219 5.52 -2.88 -14.73
C TYR A 219 4.48 -2.64 -13.63
N VAL A 220 3.85 -1.47 -13.67
CA VAL A 220 2.77 -1.12 -12.71
C VAL A 220 1.47 -1.19 -13.49
N VAL A 221 0.62 -2.14 -13.12
CA VAL A 221 -0.73 -2.30 -13.68
C VAL A 221 -1.71 -1.80 -12.63
N GLN A 222 -2.50 -0.79 -13.00
CA GLN A 222 -3.63 -0.37 -12.19
C GLN A 222 -4.83 -1.22 -12.58
N GLU A 223 -5.26 -2.10 -11.69
CA GLU A 223 -6.46 -2.91 -11.88
C GLU A 223 -7.66 -2.15 -11.31
N PHE A 224 -8.57 -1.71 -12.19
CA PHE A 224 -9.90 -1.22 -11.80
C PHE A 224 -10.85 -2.41 -11.83
N GLU A 225 -10.80 -3.26 -10.81
CA GLU A 225 -11.74 -4.36 -10.68
C GLU A 225 -12.96 -3.84 -9.91
N GLU A 226 -14.14 -3.82 -10.54
CA GLU A 226 -15.36 -3.09 -10.10
C GLU A 226 -15.88 -3.42 -8.68
N HIS A 227 -15.29 -4.39 -7.97
CA HIS A 227 -15.79 -4.89 -6.69
C HIS A 227 -14.73 -5.22 -5.64
N ILE A 228 -13.46 -4.83 -5.81
CA ILE A 228 -12.44 -5.21 -4.85
C ILE A 228 -12.28 -4.15 -3.75
N GLU A 229 -12.67 -4.57 -2.54
CA GLU A 229 -12.40 -3.95 -1.25
C GLU A 229 -13.18 -2.66 -0.97
N ASP A 230 -14.40 -2.88 -0.49
CA ASP A 230 -15.20 -1.86 0.15
C ASP A 230 -14.61 -1.49 1.53
N ILE A 231 -14.46 -0.19 1.76
CA ILE A 231 -13.99 0.42 2.99
C ILE A 231 -15.13 1.28 3.57
N CYS A 232 -15.43 1.16 4.87
CA CYS A 232 -16.51 1.93 5.52
C CYS A 232 -16.16 3.39 5.85
#